data_AF-A0A959BUQ9-F1
#
_entry.id   AF-A0A959BUQ9-F1
#
_cell.length_a   1.000
_cell.length_b   1.000
_cell.length_c   1.000
_cell.angle_alpha   90.00
_cell.angle_beta   90.00
_cell.angle_gamma   90.00
#
_symmetry.space_group_name_H-M   'P 1'
#
loop_
_entity.id
_entity.type
_entity.pdbx_description
1 polymer ?
#
loop_
_entity_poly.entity_id
_entity_poly.type
_entity_poly.pdbx_seq_one_letter_code
_entity_poly.pdbx_strand_id
1 'polypeptide(L)'
;EALIQMGRSGNPPAFIFKELNDLNDSLSKAKEQKVSEMEIIGILTYANAEESQIRLQDLKSKEIYNITVPSHLINEIVKSYWADVVQVKAQKGVTGAIVLDEITKAA
;
A
#
# COMPACT_ATOMS: atom_id res chain seq x y z
N GLU A 1 -8.44 14.26 1.59
CA GLU A 1 -8.39 15.74 1.51
C GLU A 1 -9.63 16.36 0.86
N ALA A 2 -10.16 15.82 -0.25
CA ALA A 2 -11.36 16.35 -0.93
C ALA A 2 -12.59 16.56 -0.01
N LEU A 3 -12.88 15.62 0.89
CA LEU A 3 -14.01 15.72 1.84
C LEU A 3 -13.82 16.83 2.89
N ILE A 4 -12.59 17.07 3.33
CA ILE A 4 -12.28 18.14 4.29
C ILE A 4 -12.46 19.52 3.62
N GLN A 5 -12.03 19.66 2.36
CA GLN A 5 -12.26 20.89 1.59
C GLN A 5 -13.75 21.15 1.36
N MET A 6 -14.53 20.12 1.02
CA MET A 6 -15.98 20.24 0.90
C MET A 6 -16.62 20.72 2.21
N GLY A 7 -16.22 20.14 3.35
CA GLY A 7 -16.71 20.56 4.67
C GLY A 7 -16.40 22.02 5.02
N ARG A 8 -15.22 22.53 4.64
CA ARG A 8 -14.83 23.93 4.85
C ARG A 8 -15.59 24.90 3.94
N SER A 9 -15.90 24.49 2.71
CA SER A 9 -16.63 25.31 1.74
C SER A 9 -18.09 25.58 2.14
N GLY A 10 -18.66 24.74 3.01
CA GLY A 10 -20.03 24.87 3.52
C GLY A 10 -20.23 25.89 4.64
N ASN A 11 -19.25 26.78 4.89
CA ASN A 11 -19.25 27.76 5.97
C ASN A 11 -19.67 27.16 7.34
N PRO A 12 -18.95 26.13 7.81
CA PRO A 12 -19.34 25.41 9.01
C PRO A 12 -19.14 26.28 10.27
N PRO A 13 -19.82 25.96 11.39
CA PRO A 13 -19.57 26.61 12.68
C PRO A 13 -18.08 26.56 13.07
N ALA A 14 -17.60 27.57 13.80
CA ALA A 14 -16.18 27.73 14.12
C ALA A 14 -15.54 26.50 14.80
N PHE A 15 -16.31 25.73 15.58
CA PHE A 15 -15.81 24.51 16.21
C PHE A 15 -15.49 23.42 15.18
N ILE A 16 -16.38 23.21 14.19
CA ILE A 16 -16.17 22.27 13.09
C ILE A 16 -15.00 22.71 12.21
N PHE A 17 -14.87 24.01 11.94
CA PHE A 17 -13.75 24.52 11.14
C PHE A 17 -12.40 24.21 11.80
N LYS A 18 -12.33 24.34 13.14
CA LYS A 18 -11.15 23.98 13.91
C LYS A 18 -10.86 22.47 13.86
N GLU A 19 -11.87 21.63 14.10
CA GLU A 19 -11.72 20.17 14.02
C GLU A 19 -11.25 19.70 12.63
N LEU A 20 -11.79 20.31 11.56
CA LEU A 20 -11.38 20.03 10.18
C LEU A 20 -9.95 20.49 9.87
N ASN A 21 -9.43 21.50 10.55
CA ASN A 21 -8.01 21.90 10.48
C ASN A 21 -7.12 20.92 11.24
N ASP A 22 -7.49 20.59 12.48
CA ASP A 22 -6.74 19.66 13.32
C ASP A 22 -6.65 18.26 12.67
N LEU A 23 -7.73 17.81 12.02
CA LEU A 23 -7.75 16.60 11.21
C LEU A 23 -6.80 16.68 10.00
N ASN A 24 -6.78 17.80 9.29
CA ASN A 24 -5.91 17.98 8.12
C ASN A 24 -4.43 18.01 8.51
N ASP A 25 -4.09 18.62 9.63
CA ASP A 25 -2.73 18.68 10.15
C ASP A 25 -2.27 17.31 10.65
N SER A 26 -3.18 16.54 11.28
CA SER A 26 -2.92 15.16 11.70
C SER A 26 -2.68 14.24 10.50
N LEU A 27 -3.45 14.40 9.41
CA LEU A 27 -3.26 13.66 8.16
C LEU A 27 -1.95 14.03 7.46
N SER A 28 -1.59 15.31 7.44
CA SER A 28 -0.32 15.78 6.88
C SER A 28 0.88 15.20 7.64
N LYS A 29 0.83 15.22 8.98
CA LYS A 29 1.86 14.60 9.82
C LYS A 29 1.92 13.07 9.67
N ALA A 30 0.79 12.41 9.45
CA ALA A 30 0.74 10.97 9.18
C ALA A 30 1.35 10.63 7.80
N LYS A 31 1.18 11.50 6.78
CA LYS A 31 1.85 11.35 5.48
C LYS A 31 3.37 11.53 5.58
N GLU A 32 3.85 12.34 6.53
CA GLU A 32 5.29 12.55 6.77
C GLU A 32 5.95 11.42 7.59
N GLN A 33 5.18 10.48 8.15
CA GLN A 33 5.75 9.34 8.84
C GLN A 33 6.39 8.38 7.83
N LYS A 34 7.72 8.29 7.91
CA LYS A 34 8.63 7.55 7.03
C LYS A 34 8.07 6.20 6.60
N VAL A 35 7.68 6.13 5.34
CA VAL A 35 7.53 4.89 4.58
C VAL A 35 8.93 4.30 4.44
N SER A 36 9.13 3.06 4.87
CA SER A 36 10.39 2.36 4.61
C SER A 36 10.29 1.57 3.32
N GLU A 37 11.21 1.82 2.41
CA GLU A 37 11.39 0.97 1.22
C GLU A 37 11.92 -0.39 1.66
N MET A 38 11.31 -1.43 1.12
CA MET A 38 11.67 -2.82 1.36
C MET A 38 11.78 -3.54 0.02
N GLU A 39 12.80 -4.38 -0.09
CA GLU A 39 13.02 -5.23 -1.25
C GLU A 39 12.95 -6.70 -0.82
N ILE A 40 12.07 -7.45 -1.47
CA ILE A 40 11.77 -8.86 -1.15
C ILE A 40 12.02 -9.69 -2.40
N ILE A 41 12.78 -10.77 -2.28
CA ILE A 41 12.99 -11.73 -3.36
C ILE A 41 12.33 -13.04 -2.95
N GLY A 42 11.28 -13.45 -3.66
CA GLY A 42 10.47 -14.57 -3.26
C GLY A 42 9.64 -15.16 -4.37
N ILE A 43 8.84 -16.17 -4.02
CA ILE A 43 7.93 -16.84 -4.95
C ILE A 43 6.52 -16.31 -4.73
N LEU A 44 5.84 -15.96 -5.83
CA LEU A 44 4.42 -15.61 -5.79
C LEU A 44 3.59 -16.87 -5.56
N THR A 45 2.89 -16.93 -4.43
CA THR A 45 2.14 -18.13 -3.99
C THR A 45 0.63 -17.92 -3.89
N TYR A 46 0.17 -16.68 -3.88
CA TYR A 46 -1.24 -16.34 -3.80
C TYR A 46 -1.51 -14.99 -4.46
N ALA A 47 -2.69 -14.86 -5.05
CA ALA A 47 -3.20 -13.63 -5.63
C ALA A 47 -4.72 -13.61 -5.55
N ASN A 48 -5.30 -12.50 -5.06
CA ASN A 48 -6.75 -12.33 -4.95
C ASN A 48 -7.15 -10.92 -5.37
N ALA A 49 -7.93 -10.84 -6.46
CA ALA A 49 -8.42 -9.60 -7.05
C ALA A 49 -9.47 -8.88 -6.17
N GLU A 50 -10.30 -9.64 -5.44
CA GLU A 50 -11.33 -9.10 -4.56
C GLU A 50 -10.70 -8.44 -3.33
N GLU A 51 -9.64 -9.05 -2.79
CA GLU A 51 -8.90 -8.54 -1.62
C GLU A 51 -7.82 -7.52 -2.00
N SER A 52 -7.52 -7.34 -3.29
CA SER A 52 -6.43 -6.49 -3.77
C SER A 52 -5.06 -6.88 -3.17
N GLN A 53 -4.81 -8.19 -3.07
CA GLN A 53 -3.65 -8.73 -2.36
C GLN A 53 -2.93 -9.84 -3.11
N ILE A 54 -1.60 -9.88 -2.95
CA ILE A 54 -0.74 -11.00 -3.34
C ILE A 54 0.07 -11.48 -2.13
N ARG A 55 0.47 -12.76 -2.14
CA ARG A 55 1.42 -13.30 -1.14
C ARG A 55 2.69 -13.76 -1.79
N LEU A 56 3.77 -13.36 -1.15
CA LEU A 56 5.13 -13.66 -1.55
C LEU A 56 5.82 -14.43 -0.43
N GLN A 57 6.37 -15.59 -0.78
CA GLN A 57 7.20 -16.36 0.13
C GLN A 57 8.66 -16.00 -0.11
N ASP A 58 9.30 -15.35 0.85
CA ASP A 58 10.72 -15.00 0.75
C ASP A 58 11.59 -16.27 0.70
N LEU A 59 12.58 -16.27 -0.19
CA LEU A 59 13.51 -17.38 -0.32
C LEU A 59 14.48 -17.47 0.87
N LYS A 60 14.85 -16.33 1.47
CA LYS A 60 15.85 -16.28 2.56
C LYS A 60 15.23 -16.61 3.91
N SER A 61 14.19 -15.88 4.31
CA SER A 61 13.56 -16.03 5.63
C SER A 61 12.47 -17.10 5.65
N LYS A 62 11.98 -17.55 4.49
CA LYS A 62 10.76 -18.38 4.35
C LYS A 62 9.50 -17.74 4.92
N GLU A 63 9.54 -16.46 5.28
CA GLU A 63 8.38 -15.71 5.73
C GLU A 63 7.43 -15.41 4.57
N ILE A 64 6.14 -15.24 4.90
CA ILE A 64 5.09 -14.92 3.95
C ILE A 64 4.73 -13.44 4.11
N TYR A 65 4.90 -12.68 3.03
CA TYR A 65 4.58 -11.27 2.95
C TYR A 65 3.24 -11.07 2.23
N ASN A 66 2.31 -10.38 2.89
CA ASN A 66 1.06 -9.94 2.26
C ASN A 66 1.28 -8.55 1.68
N ILE A 67 1.18 -8.42 0.36
CA ILE A 67 1.42 -7.16 -0.35
C ILE A 67 0.11 -6.70 -0.98
N THR A 68 -0.22 -5.44 -0.75
CA THR A 68 -1.40 -4.79 -1.33
C THR A 68 -1.06 -4.29 -2.72
N VAL A 69 -1.92 -4.63 -3.68
CA VAL A 69 -1.75 -4.32 -5.10
C VAL A 69 -3.06 -3.84 -5.69
N PRO A 70 -3.04 -2.85 -6.59
CA PRO A 70 -4.25 -2.46 -7.31
C PRO A 70 -4.90 -3.67 -8.00
N SER A 71 -6.20 -3.88 -7.76
CA SER A 71 -6.94 -5.06 -8.25
C SER A 71 -6.82 -5.30 -9.75
N HIS A 72 -6.75 -4.23 -10.55
CA HIS A 72 -6.59 -4.31 -12.00
C HIS A 72 -5.25 -4.92 -12.45
N LEU A 73 -4.19 -4.77 -11.65
CA LEU A 73 -2.86 -5.30 -11.94
C LEU A 73 -2.69 -6.76 -11.53
N ILE A 74 -3.57 -7.29 -10.68
CA ILE A 74 -3.43 -8.66 -10.16
C ILE A 74 -3.45 -9.69 -11.27
N ASN A 75 -4.30 -9.52 -12.29
CA ASN A 75 -4.36 -10.42 -13.43
C ASN A 75 -3.04 -10.43 -14.23
N GLU A 76 -2.46 -9.25 -14.46
CA GLU A 76 -1.19 -9.11 -15.18
C GLU A 76 -0.03 -9.70 -14.39
N ILE A 77 -0.02 -9.47 -13.07
CA ILE A 77 0.97 -10.03 -12.14
C ILE A 77 0.92 -11.56 -12.16
N VAL A 78 -0.27 -12.15 -12.04
CA VAL A 78 -0.42 -13.61 -12.07
C VAL A 78 0.03 -14.17 -13.41
N LYS A 79 -0.40 -13.59 -14.54
CA LYS A 79 0.00 -14.06 -15.87
C LYS A 79 1.51 -14.01 -16.11
N SER A 80 2.17 -12.99 -15.56
CA SER A 80 3.59 -12.75 -15.82
C SER A 80 4.51 -13.47 -14.84
N TYR A 81 4.04 -13.72 -13.61
CA TYR A 81 4.89 -14.05 -12.47
C TYR A 81 4.37 -15.20 -11.58
N TRP A 82 3.28 -15.89 -11.94
CA TRP A 82 2.74 -16.97 -11.11
C TRP A 82 3.75 -18.10 -10.88
N ALA A 83 3.96 -18.45 -9.60
CA ALA A 83 4.91 -19.47 -9.16
C ALA A 83 6.37 -19.21 -9.61
N ASP A 84 6.68 -18.01 -10.11
CA ASP A 84 8.04 -17.60 -10.46
C ASP A 84 8.72 -16.90 -9.29
N VAL A 85 10.06 -16.88 -9.31
CA VAL A 85 10.86 -16.05 -8.41
C VAL A 85 10.80 -14.61 -8.92
N VAL A 86 10.33 -13.71 -8.06
CA VAL A 86 10.22 -12.28 -8.33
C VAL A 86 10.97 -11.46 -7.31
N GLN A 87 11.44 -10.30 -7.77
CA GLN A 87 11.94 -9.23 -6.94
C GLN A 87 10.84 -8.18 -6.83
N VAL A 88 10.43 -7.89 -5.60
CA VAL A 88 9.40 -6.91 -5.29
C VAL A 88 10.01 -5.78 -4.49
N LYS A 89 9.83 -4.56 -4.99
CA LYS A 89 10.02 -3.33 -4.23
C LYS A 89 8.67 -2.91 -3.69
N ALA A 90 8.61 -2.74 -2.39
CA ALA A 90 7.40 -2.38 -1.70
C ALA A 90 7.66 -1.32 -0.64
N GLN A 91 6.61 -0.56 -0.37
CA GLN A 91 6.59 0.47 0.64
C GLN A 91 5.90 -0.08 1.89
N LYS A 92 6.64 -0.17 3.00
CA LYS A 92 6.08 -0.53 4.30
C LYS A 92 5.61 0.73 5.01
N GLY A 93 4.30 0.86 5.13
CA GLY A 93 3.66 1.92 5.90
C GLY A 93 3.84 1.73 7.40
N VAL A 94 3.62 2.80 8.15
CA VAL A 94 3.73 2.87 9.63
C VAL A 94 2.81 1.87 10.33
N THR A 95 1.68 1.53 9.71
CA THR A 95 0.70 0.55 10.19
C THR A 95 1.09 -0.90 9.94
N GLY A 96 2.25 -1.14 9.29
CA GLY A 96 2.70 -2.45 8.87
C GLY A 96 2.12 -2.91 7.53
N ALA A 97 1.25 -2.12 6.90
CA ALA A 97 0.75 -2.39 5.55
C ALA A 97 1.90 -2.30 4.54
N ILE A 98 1.97 -3.27 3.63
CA ILE A 98 2.97 -3.33 2.57
C ILE A 98 2.25 -3.07 1.25
N VAL A 99 2.67 -2.04 0.53
CA VAL A 99 2.09 -1.64 -0.76
C VAL A 99 3.11 -1.87 -1.85
N LEU A 100 2.70 -2.50 -2.94
CA LEU A 100 3.59 -2.73 -4.08
C LEU A 100 3.97 -1.40 -4.74
N ASP A 101 5.26 -1.24 -5.03
CA ASP A 101 5.78 -0.18 -5.90
C ASP A 101 6.20 -0.75 -7.26
N GLU A 102 7.04 -1.79 -7.24
CA GLU A 102 7.55 -2.43 -8.46
C GLU A 102 7.68 -3.95 -8.29
N ILE A 103 7.40 -4.71 -9.36
CA ILE A 103 7.60 -6.16 -9.42
C ILE A 103 8.32 -6.54 -10.73
N THR A 104 9.38 -7.31 -10.62
CA THR A 104 10.16 -7.82 -11.75
C THR A 104 10.50 -9.30 -11.56
N LYS A 105 10.79 -10.03 -12.65
CA LYS A 105 11.36 -11.38 -12.53
C LYS A 105 12.74 -11.28 -11.90
N ALA A 106 13.01 -12.12 -10.91
CA ALA A 106 14.37 -12.29 -10.42
C ALA A 106 15.15 -13.08 -11.49
N ALA A 107 16.23 -12.49 -12.00
CA ALA A 107 17.11 -13.11 -12.99
C ALA A 107 18.07 -14.12 -12.36
#